data_AF-A0A1W9U9L8-F1
#
_entry.id   AF-A0A1W9U9L8-F1
#
_cell.length_a   1.000
_cell.length_b   1.000
_cell.length_c   1.000
_cell.angle_alpha   90.00
_cell.angle_beta   90.00
_cell.angle_gamma   90.00
#
_symmetry.space_group_name_H-M   'P 1'
#
loop_
_entity.id
_entity.type
_entity.pdbx_description
1 polymer ?
#
loop_
_entity_poly.entity_id
_entity_poly.type
_entity_poly.pdbx_seq_one_letter_code
_entity_poly.pdbx_strand_id
1 'polypeptide(L)'
;MNVLAYIVTMLQSGVSSLASYLAAHVLLCLVPAFFIAGAMTALIPKEAITRYLGRDAPKWVSYPAAAVGGFVLAVCSCTILPLFAGIYKKGAGLGPAITFLFVGPAINILAVSYTGVAIGMDIAVARIVLSAVFGIGIGLIMALIYRRDDQTHNADTNGGLFAQTARIKPVTVAFLALLLAALIVGTLGVDLFQDSYAEIALPLGDTAQWQAALDRLAPYDASQGQEGVSVQGVALIGLLGLIGLTAWKGLNDIYEGFNGWSWAAVTLIALTLLVAALRVTPQTEGLTVGVTGRFIGEAVVLAAVAWVAWKGLEAHQVQEWLWEMWRFVKQIFPLLVVGVFAAGMVRVLIPPVLIEAIAGQNTVWASLIGVLFGVFMYFPTLVEVPIANMFLGLGMHRGPLLAYLMADPELSIQSILITAKIIGTRKAWVYVAWVTLFSTLAGLLYGAWVDGTALWLIALYLIALIGLLAGGLWLLGRRGGRAVALAETSSY
;
A
#
# COMPACT_ATOMS: atom_id res chain seq x y z
N MET A 1 -11.79 -30.33 17.82
CA MET A 1 -12.83 -29.32 17.53
C MET A 1 -13.79 -29.90 16.49
N ASN A 2 -15.11 -29.72 16.66
CA ASN A 2 -16.06 -30.11 15.62
C ASN A 2 -15.92 -29.18 14.39
N VAL A 3 -16.15 -29.70 13.18
CA VAL A 3 -16.00 -28.93 11.91
C VAL A 3 -16.79 -27.61 11.95
N LEU A 4 -17.99 -27.63 12.53
CA LEU A 4 -18.81 -26.42 12.71
C LEU A 4 -18.11 -25.36 13.57
N ALA A 5 -17.49 -25.78 14.68
CA ALA A 5 -16.75 -24.85 15.54
C ALA A 5 -15.55 -24.25 14.79
N TYR A 6 -14.89 -25.05 13.95
CA TYR A 6 -13.77 -24.57 13.13
C TYR A 6 -14.21 -23.53 12.08
N ILE A 7 -15.33 -23.75 11.40
CA ILE A 7 -15.90 -22.79 10.45
C ILE A 7 -16.29 -21.49 11.16
N VAL A 8 -16.92 -21.58 12.33
CA VAL A 8 -17.28 -20.40 13.14
C VAL A 8 -16.03 -19.63 13.55
N THR A 9 -14.96 -20.30 13.98
CA THR A 9 -13.69 -19.62 14.31
C THR A 9 -13.07 -18.94 13.10
N MET A 10 -13.13 -19.53 11.91
CA MET A 10 -12.64 -18.90 10.68
C MET A 10 -13.46 -17.65 10.34
N LEU A 11 -14.79 -17.74 10.37
CA LEU A 11 -15.67 -16.60 10.09
C LEU A 11 -15.48 -15.47 11.10
N GLN A 12 -15.42 -15.79 12.39
CA GLN A 12 -15.17 -14.82 13.46
C GLN A 12 -13.81 -14.15 13.28
N SER A 13 -12.79 -14.92 12.91
CA SER A 13 -11.46 -14.40 12.59
C SER A 13 -11.49 -13.44 11.39
N GLY A 14 -12.21 -13.78 10.32
CA GLY A 14 -12.43 -12.89 9.18
C GLY A 14 -13.13 -11.58 9.57
N VAL A 15 -14.21 -11.65 10.36
CA VAL A 15 -14.95 -10.46 10.83
C VAL A 15 -14.07 -9.59 11.74
N SER A 16 -13.36 -10.20 12.69
CA SER A 16 -12.43 -9.50 13.60
C SER A 16 -11.32 -8.78 12.83
N SER A 17 -10.71 -9.46 11.86
CA SER A 17 -9.66 -8.87 11.00
C SER A 17 -10.20 -7.71 10.16
N LEU A 18 -11.42 -7.83 9.65
CA LEU A 18 -12.04 -6.74 8.89
C LEU A 18 -12.37 -5.55 9.81
N ALA A 19 -12.96 -5.80 10.98
CA ALA A 19 -13.34 -4.75 11.91
C ALA A 19 -12.11 -3.95 12.41
N SER A 20 -11.04 -4.63 12.81
CA SER A 20 -9.79 -3.96 13.18
C SER A 20 -9.18 -3.17 12.03
N TYR A 21 -9.15 -3.75 10.83
CA TYR A 21 -8.67 -3.05 9.64
C TYR A 21 -9.49 -1.78 9.33
N LEU A 22 -10.82 -1.84 9.39
CA LEU A 22 -11.70 -0.69 9.20
C LEU A 22 -11.52 0.38 10.29
N ALA A 23 -11.32 -0.04 11.54
CA ALA A 23 -11.17 0.86 12.68
C ALA A 23 -9.84 1.61 12.69
N ALA A 24 -8.72 0.91 12.45
CA ALA A 24 -7.38 1.47 12.61
C ALA A 24 -6.76 1.93 11.28
N HIS A 25 -6.86 1.10 10.24
CA HIS A 25 -6.04 1.24 9.03
C HIS A 25 -6.76 1.97 7.88
N VAL A 26 -8.08 1.85 7.76
CA VAL A 26 -8.83 2.53 6.69
C VAL A 26 -8.80 4.04 6.85
N LEU A 27 -8.97 4.53 8.07
CA LEU A 27 -9.22 5.96 8.27
C LEU A 27 -7.94 6.78 8.16
N LEU A 28 -6.93 6.47 8.96
CA LEU A 28 -5.71 7.30 9.01
C LEU A 28 -4.78 7.09 7.81
N CYS A 29 -4.89 5.96 7.10
CA CYS A 29 -4.03 5.67 5.95
C CYS A 29 -4.79 5.69 4.61
N LEU A 30 -5.86 4.88 4.50
CA LEU A 30 -6.53 4.65 3.21
C LEU A 30 -7.34 5.86 2.74
N VAL A 31 -8.04 6.56 3.64
CA VAL A 31 -8.82 7.76 3.29
C VAL A 31 -7.90 8.87 2.72
N PRO A 32 -6.84 9.35 3.41
CA PRO A 32 -5.92 10.33 2.83
C PRO A 32 -5.32 9.84 1.49
N ALA A 33 -4.98 8.56 1.37
CA ALA A 33 -4.45 8.02 0.12
C ALA A 33 -5.44 8.09 -1.05
N PHE A 34 -6.74 7.86 -0.84
CA PHE A 34 -7.75 8.07 -1.87
C PHE A 34 -7.87 9.54 -2.27
N PHE A 35 -7.77 10.47 -1.31
CA PHE A 35 -7.75 11.90 -1.59
C PHE A 35 -6.51 12.31 -2.39
N ILE A 36 -5.32 11.78 -2.06
CA ILE A 36 -4.10 12.01 -2.83
C ILE A 36 -4.25 11.43 -4.24
N ALA A 37 -4.71 10.18 -4.40
CA ALA A 37 -4.90 9.54 -5.71
C ALA A 37 -5.91 10.30 -6.58
N GLY A 38 -7.01 10.78 -5.98
CA GLY A 38 -7.96 11.67 -6.63
C GLY A 38 -7.28 12.97 -7.07
N ALA A 39 -6.49 13.61 -6.20
CA ALA A 39 -5.84 14.89 -6.49
C ALA A 39 -4.80 14.74 -7.59
N MET A 40 -4.04 13.64 -7.58
CA MET A 40 -3.11 13.28 -8.65
C MET A 40 -3.85 13.08 -9.98
N THR A 41 -5.02 12.45 -9.95
CA THR A 41 -5.80 12.18 -11.16
C THR A 41 -6.57 13.40 -11.66
N ALA A 42 -6.97 14.34 -10.81
CA ALA A 42 -7.67 15.54 -11.24
C ALA A 42 -6.72 16.70 -11.55
N LEU A 43 -5.72 16.95 -10.68
CA LEU A 43 -4.96 18.18 -10.68
C LEU A 43 -3.60 18.07 -11.37
N ILE A 44 -3.01 16.86 -11.46
CA ILE A 44 -1.71 16.70 -12.12
C ILE A 44 -1.92 16.61 -13.64
N PRO A 45 -1.30 17.52 -14.42
CA PRO A 45 -1.29 17.44 -15.88
C PRO A 45 -0.58 16.16 -16.31
N LYS A 46 -1.13 15.48 -17.34
CA LYS A 46 -0.59 14.22 -17.85
C LYS A 46 0.88 14.36 -18.23
N GLU A 47 1.25 15.51 -18.78
CA GLU A 47 2.59 15.87 -19.25
C GLU A 47 3.63 15.83 -18.13
N ALA A 48 3.24 16.13 -16.89
CA ALA A 48 4.17 16.06 -15.76
C ALA A 48 4.48 14.60 -15.39
N ILE A 49 3.48 13.73 -15.42
CA ILE A 49 3.65 12.30 -15.14
C ILE A 49 4.40 11.63 -16.29
N THR A 50 4.02 11.89 -17.55
CA THR A 50 4.66 11.27 -18.72
C THR A 50 6.10 11.74 -18.92
N ARG A 51 6.45 12.97 -18.49
CA ARG A 51 7.83 13.46 -18.53
C ARG A 51 8.79 12.66 -17.65
N TYR A 52 8.37 12.26 -16.46
CA TYR A 52 9.24 11.56 -15.51
C TYR A 52 8.99 10.05 -15.49
N LEU A 53 7.74 9.61 -15.54
CA LEU A 53 7.33 8.22 -15.40
C LEU A 53 6.76 7.63 -16.69
N GLY A 54 6.69 8.39 -17.78
CA GLY A 54 6.16 7.93 -19.06
C GLY A 54 7.03 6.86 -19.69
N ARG A 55 6.43 6.14 -20.64
CA ARG A 55 7.10 5.07 -21.38
C ARG A 55 8.36 5.53 -22.11
N ASP A 56 8.29 6.70 -22.73
CA ASP A 56 9.38 7.26 -23.55
C ASP A 56 10.38 8.07 -22.72
N ALA A 57 10.13 8.24 -21.42
CA ALA A 57 11.07 8.90 -20.50
C ALA A 57 12.37 8.08 -20.38
N PRO A 58 13.54 8.73 -20.27
CA PRO A 58 14.80 8.02 -20.16
C PRO A 58 14.79 7.11 -18.92
N LYS A 59 15.13 5.83 -19.11
CA LYS A 59 15.04 4.79 -18.07
C LYS A 59 15.84 5.13 -16.80
N TRP A 60 16.96 5.83 -16.97
CA TRP A 60 17.80 6.29 -15.86
C TRP A 60 17.16 7.40 -15.02
N VAL A 61 16.08 8.01 -15.49
CA VAL A 61 15.29 8.99 -14.73
C VAL A 61 14.02 8.31 -14.22
N SER A 62 13.29 7.59 -15.08
CA SER A 62 11.95 7.10 -14.73
C SER A 62 11.94 6.02 -13.65
N TYR A 63 12.87 5.07 -13.70
CA TYR A 63 12.94 3.99 -12.71
C TYR A 63 13.44 4.48 -11.35
N PRO A 64 14.52 5.29 -11.24
CA PRO A 64 14.91 5.88 -9.96
C PRO A 64 13.84 6.83 -9.40
N ALA A 65 13.19 7.64 -10.25
CA ALA A 65 12.10 8.51 -9.80
C ALA A 65 10.91 7.71 -9.24
N ALA A 66 10.54 6.60 -9.87
CA ALA A 66 9.53 5.67 -9.36
C ALA A 66 9.93 5.04 -8.02
N ALA A 67 11.16 4.54 -7.92
CA ALA A 67 11.66 3.91 -6.69
C ALA A 67 11.74 4.91 -5.52
N VAL A 68 12.29 6.10 -5.75
CA VAL A 68 12.39 7.17 -4.74
C VAL A 68 11.00 7.69 -4.38
N GLY A 69 10.11 7.87 -5.36
CA GLY A 69 8.73 8.24 -5.10
C GLY A 69 8.01 7.24 -4.20
N GLY A 70 8.18 5.94 -4.45
CA GLY A 70 7.64 4.89 -3.59
C GLY A 70 8.22 4.94 -2.17
N PHE A 71 9.54 5.02 -2.06
CA PHE A 71 10.26 5.10 -0.77
C PHE A 71 9.81 6.28 0.10
N VAL A 72 9.72 7.48 -0.50
CA VAL A 72 9.43 8.73 0.23
C VAL A 72 7.97 8.81 0.70
N LEU A 73 7.03 8.25 -0.05
CA LEU A 73 5.61 8.37 0.27
C LEU A 73 5.18 7.56 1.51
N ALA A 74 6.08 6.76 2.10
CA ALA A 74 5.87 6.00 3.34
C ALA A 74 4.54 5.21 3.38
N VAL A 75 4.09 4.74 2.21
CA VAL A 75 2.76 4.16 2.00
C VAL A 75 2.81 2.64 2.09
N CYS A 76 1.80 2.07 2.76
CA CYS A 76 1.57 0.63 2.79
C CYS A 76 0.93 0.11 1.50
N SER A 77 0.81 -1.21 1.36
CA SER A 77 0.19 -1.88 0.21
C SER A 77 -1.22 -1.37 -0.14
N CYS A 78 -2.02 -1.02 0.87
CA CYS A 78 -3.39 -0.52 0.66
C CYS A 78 -3.44 0.89 0.05
N THR A 79 -2.38 1.67 0.25
CA THR A 79 -2.33 3.10 -0.13
C THR A 79 -1.52 3.31 -1.40
N ILE A 80 -0.54 2.44 -1.69
CA ILE A 80 0.19 2.48 -2.95
C ILE A 80 -0.69 2.12 -4.15
N LEU A 81 -1.68 1.24 -4.00
CA LEU A 81 -2.53 0.76 -5.10
C LEU A 81 -3.39 1.87 -5.74
N PRO A 82 -4.12 2.73 -4.97
CA PRO A 82 -4.78 3.90 -5.53
C PRO A 82 -3.81 4.88 -6.22
N LEU A 83 -2.63 5.11 -5.63
CA LEU A 83 -1.62 6.01 -6.20
C LEU A 83 -1.07 5.47 -7.52
N PHE A 84 -0.75 4.17 -7.55
CA PHE A 84 -0.37 3.41 -8.74
C PHE A 84 -1.45 3.52 -9.83
N ALA A 85 -2.72 3.32 -9.47
CA ALA A 85 -3.84 3.46 -10.40
C ALA A 85 -3.91 4.89 -11.00
N GLY A 86 -3.73 5.91 -10.15
CA GLY A 86 -3.72 7.32 -10.56
C GLY A 86 -2.60 7.65 -11.55
N ILE A 87 -1.35 7.28 -11.24
CA ILE A 87 -0.21 7.55 -12.13
C ILE A 87 -0.29 6.76 -13.44
N TYR A 88 -0.75 5.50 -13.39
CA TYR A 88 -0.86 4.65 -14.57
C TYR A 88 -1.96 5.16 -15.53
N LYS A 89 -3.13 5.56 -14.99
CA LYS A 89 -4.22 6.17 -15.77
C LYS A 89 -3.80 7.51 -16.42
N LYS A 90 -2.83 8.21 -15.82
CA LYS A 90 -2.27 9.46 -16.35
C LYS A 90 -1.13 9.30 -17.35
N GLY A 91 -0.78 8.05 -17.71
CA GLY A 91 0.18 7.77 -18.78
C GLY A 91 1.58 7.41 -18.29
N ALA A 92 1.76 7.11 -17.00
CA ALA A 92 2.99 6.44 -16.57
C ALA A 92 3.14 5.13 -17.35
N GLY A 93 4.36 4.85 -17.83
CA GLY A 93 4.68 3.60 -18.48
C GLY A 93 4.53 2.44 -17.51
N LEU A 94 4.16 1.27 -18.02
CA LEU A 94 3.95 0.07 -17.21
C LEU A 94 5.16 -0.27 -16.33
N GLY A 95 6.38 -0.09 -16.84
CA GLY A 95 7.61 -0.38 -16.11
C GLY A 95 7.81 0.48 -14.87
N PRO A 96 7.96 1.82 -15.00
CA PRO A 96 8.05 2.73 -13.87
C PRO A 96 6.88 2.60 -12.90
N ALA A 97 5.65 2.39 -13.41
CA ALA A 97 4.48 2.21 -12.55
C ALA A 97 4.59 0.94 -11.69
N ILE A 98 5.07 -0.18 -12.25
CA ILE A 98 5.30 -1.43 -11.50
C ILE A 98 6.46 -1.29 -10.50
N THR A 99 7.52 -0.59 -10.87
CA THR A 99 8.62 -0.28 -9.93
C THR A 99 8.10 0.54 -8.75
N PHE A 100 7.25 1.54 -8.99
CA PHE A 100 6.61 2.32 -7.93
C PHE A 100 5.71 1.44 -7.03
N LEU A 101 4.91 0.55 -7.64
CA LEU A 101 4.00 -0.35 -6.94
C LEU A 101 4.74 -1.32 -6.00
N PHE A 102 5.86 -1.88 -6.46
CA PHE A 102 6.70 -2.80 -5.69
C PHE A 102 7.50 -2.08 -4.60
N VAL A 103 8.28 -1.06 -4.99
CA VAL A 103 9.25 -0.42 -4.09
C VAL A 103 8.58 0.31 -2.93
N GLY A 104 7.39 0.88 -3.15
CA GLY A 104 6.70 1.70 -2.15
C GLY A 104 6.52 1.00 -0.80
N PRO A 105 5.76 -0.11 -0.75
CA PRO A 105 5.57 -0.85 0.48
C PRO A 105 6.85 -1.55 0.97
N ALA A 106 7.66 -2.07 0.05
CA ALA A 106 8.83 -2.88 0.39
C ALA A 106 9.96 -2.11 1.09
N ILE A 107 10.10 -0.83 0.77
CA ILE A 107 11.13 0.06 1.35
C ILE A 107 10.48 1.21 2.12
N ASN A 108 9.27 1.05 2.62
CA ASN A 108 8.65 2.09 3.43
C ASN A 108 9.57 2.43 4.63
N ILE A 109 9.82 3.73 4.85
CA ILE A 109 10.68 4.23 5.93
C ILE A 109 10.28 3.68 7.31
N LEU A 110 8.98 3.52 7.59
CA LEU A 110 8.51 2.92 8.85
C LEU A 110 8.83 1.43 8.93
N ALA A 111 8.62 0.69 7.84
CA ALA A 111 8.94 -0.73 7.76
C ALA A 111 10.45 -0.95 7.98
N VAL A 112 11.27 -0.20 7.24
CA VAL A 112 12.73 -0.32 7.25
C VAL A 112 13.31 0.08 8.60
N SER A 113 12.88 1.22 9.17
CA SER A 113 13.34 1.66 10.49
C SER A 113 12.94 0.65 11.58
N TYR A 114 11.70 0.15 11.55
CA TYR A 114 11.25 -0.81 12.54
C TYR A 114 11.94 -2.18 12.38
N THR A 115 12.13 -2.64 11.14
CA THR A 115 12.95 -3.83 10.85
C THR A 115 14.36 -3.68 11.40
N GLY A 116 14.98 -2.51 11.20
CA GLY A 116 16.32 -2.20 11.68
C GLY A 116 16.44 -2.28 13.20
N VAL A 117 15.47 -1.73 13.93
CA VAL A 117 15.44 -1.71 15.40
C VAL A 117 15.07 -3.07 15.99
N ALA A 118 14.08 -3.77 15.41
CA ALA A 118 13.53 -4.99 15.99
C ALA A 118 14.31 -6.26 15.60
N ILE A 119 14.81 -6.35 14.36
CA ILE A 119 15.41 -7.57 13.79
C ILE A 119 16.91 -7.40 13.52
N GLY A 120 17.30 -6.23 13.04
CA GLY A 120 18.69 -5.89 12.78
C GLY A 120 18.87 -4.97 11.56
N MET A 121 19.91 -4.14 11.63
CA MET A 121 20.24 -3.20 10.54
C MET A 121 20.73 -3.92 9.27
N ASP A 122 21.29 -5.12 9.41
CA ASP A 122 21.71 -5.98 8.31
C ASP A 122 20.53 -6.33 7.38
N ILE A 123 19.40 -6.78 7.95
CA ILE A 123 18.21 -7.12 7.16
C ILE A 123 17.54 -5.86 6.59
N ALA A 124 17.55 -4.74 7.32
CA ALA A 124 16.94 -3.50 6.86
C ALA A 124 17.68 -2.93 5.64
N VAL A 125 19.01 -2.93 5.67
CA VAL A 125 19.85 -2.52 4.54
C VAL A 125 19.67 -3.49 3.36
N ALA A 126 19.65 -4.80 3.61
CA ALA A 126 19.39 -5.79 2.58
C ALA A 126 18.02 -5.59 1.91
N ARG A 127 16.97 -5.32 2.70
CA ARG A 127 15.62 -4.99 2.23
C ARG A 127 15.66 -3.77 1.31
N ILE A 128 16.30 -2.66 1.70
CA ILE A 128 16.42 -1.47 0.84
C ILE A 128 17.12 -1.81 -0.49
N VAL A 129 18.30 -2.41 -0.44
CA VAL A 129 19.12 -2.63 -1.63
C VAL A 129 18.46 -3.63 -2.58
N LEU A 130 18.01 -4.78 -2.05
CA LEU A 130 17.41 -5.84 -2.86
C LEU A 130 16.05 -5.44 -3.41
N SER A 131 15.20 -4.78 -2.63
CA SER A 131 13.91 -4.29 -3.13
C SER A 131 14.07 -3.22 -4.20
N ALA A 132 15.06 -2.31 -4.09
CA ALA A 132 15.30 -1.31 -5.11
C ALA A 132 15.78 -1.96 -6.42
N VAL A 133 16.77 -2.86 -6.33
CA VAL A 133 17.33 -3.57 -7.50
C VAL A 133 16.27 -4.44 -8.17
N PHE A 134 15.54 -5.24 -7.39
CA PHE A 134 14.53 -6.16 -7.93
C PHE A 134 13.26 -5.45 -8.36
N GLY A 135 12.79 -4.41 -7.67
CA GLY A 135 11.64 -3.62 -8.12
C GLY A 135 11.88 -2.91 -9.45
N ILE A 136 13.10 -2.40 -9.67
CA ILE A 136 13.52 -1.86 -10.97
C ILE A 136 13.62 -2.99 -12.01
N GLY A 137 14.21 -4.13 -11.63
CA GLY A 137 14.30 -5.32 -12.49
C GLY A 137 12.94 -5.82 -12.99
N ILE A 138 11.97 -5.99 -12.08
CA ILE A 138 10.60 -6.42 -12.37
C ILE A 138 9.93 -5.41 -13.31
N GLY A 139 10.06 -4.11 -13.03
CA GLY A 139 9.51 -3.07 -13.90
C GLY A 139 10.12 -3.07 -15.31
N LEU A 140 11.43 -3.30 -15.44
CA LEU A 140 12.09 -3.43 -16.75
C LEU A 140 11.59 -4.65 -17.53
N ILE A 141 11.46 -5.79 -16.85
CA ILE A 141 10.96 -7.02 -17.45
C ILE A 141 9.51 -6.85 -17.91
N MET A 142 8.65 -6.27 -17.06
CA MET A 142 7.24 -6.00 -17.38
C MET A 142 7.09 -5.09 -18.60
N ALA A 143 7.86 -4.00 -18.67
CA ALA A 143 7.87 -3.07 -19.80
C ALA A 143 8.30 -3.75 -21.13
N LEU A 144 9.13 -4.79 -21.05
CA LEU A 144 9.63 -5.51 -22.22
C LEU A 144 8.69 -6.62 -22.68
N ILE A 145 8.08 -7.37 -21.75
CA ILE A 145 7.08 -8.40 -22.07
C ILE A 145 5.85 -7.75 -22.70
N TYR A 146 5.35 -6.66 -22.11
CA TYR A 146 4.12 -5.99 -22.54
C TYR A 146 4.38 -4.74 -23.38
N ARG A 147 5.49 -4.74 -24.13
CA ARG A 147 5.94 -3.57 -24.90
C ARG A 147 4.91 -3.03 -25.88
N ARG A 148 4.05 -3.89 -26.45
CA ARG A 148 2.98 -3.52 -27.38
C ARG A 148 1.79 -2.89 -26.66
N ASP A 149 1.30 -3.53 -25.61
CA ASP A 149 0.19 -3.00 -24.80
C ASP A 149 0.55 -1.66 -24.15
N ASP A 150 1.81 -1.49 -23.76
CA ASP A 150 2.31 -0.24 -23.20
C ASP A 150 2.48 0.85 -24.29
N GLN A 151 2.70 0.49 -25.56
CA GLN A 151 2.62 1.43 -26.68
C GLN A 151 1.21 1.91 -26.94
N THR A 152 0.23 1.00 -26.93
CA THR A 152 -1.18 1.36 -27.12
C THR A 152 -1.65 2.25 -25.98
N HIS A 153 -1.33 1.91 -24.72
CA HIS A 153 -1.63 2.74 -23.56
C HIS A 153 -1.01 4.14 -23.66
N ASN A 154 0.24 4.23 -24.11
CA ASN A 154 0.93 5.50 -24.31
C ASN A 154 0.28 6.32 -25.44
N ALA A 155 -0.12 5.69 -26.54
CA ALA A 155 -0.82 6.35 -27.64
C ALA A 155 -2.22 6.86 -27.23
N ASP A 156 -2.98 6.04 -26.50
CA ASP A 156 -4.32 6.41 -25.98
C ASP A 156 -4.22 7.59 -24.99
N THR A 157 -3.13 7.63 -24.21
CA THR A 157 -2.96 8.66 -23.19
C THR A 157 -2.33 9.95 -23.73
N ASN A 158 -1.46 9.86 -24.75
CA ASN A 158 -0.72 10.98 -25.35
C ASN A 158 -1.28 11.46 -26.71
N GLY A 159 -2.35 10.84 -27.25
CA GLY A 159 -2.86 11.07 -28.61
C GLY A 159 -3.44 12.46 -28.93
N GLY A 160 -3.24 13.47 -28.08
CA GLY A 160 -3.58 14.86 -28.38
C GLY A 160 -2.44 15.58 -29.12
N LEU A 161 -2.72 16.13 -30.31
CA LEU A 161 -1.81 16.98 -31.11
C LEU A 161 -1.30 18.25 -30.41
N PHE A 162 -1.71 18.49 -29.16
CA PHE A 162 -1.24 19.58 -28.31
C PHE A 162 -0.46 19.03 -27.12
N ALA A 163 0.77 18.57 -27.37
CA ALA A 163 1.77 18.40 -26.32
C ALA A 163 2.28 19.78 -25.87
N GLN A 164 1.40 20.63 -25.32
CA GLN A 164 1.85 21.80 -24.60
C GLN A 164 2.47 21.32 -23.28
N THR A 165 3.69 21.77 -22.98
CA THR A 165 4.33 21.56 -21.67
C THR A 165 3.54 22.28 -20.57
N ALA A 166 2.44 21.68 -20.13
CA ALA A 166 1.68 22.14 -18.98
C ALA A 166 2.55 21.95 -17.73
N ARG A 167 2.97 23.07 -17.13
CA ARG A 167 3.66 23.06 -15.83
C ARG A 167 2.62 22.89 -14.73
N ILE A 168 2.93 22.08 -13.73
CA ILE A 168 2.12 21.97 -12.53
C ILE A 168 2.06 23.35 -11.86
N LYS A 169 0.86 23.86 -11.59
CA LYS A 169 0.68 25.12 -10.84
C LYS A 169 1.27 24.94 -9.43
N PRO A 170 1.95 25.95 -8.85
CA PRO A 170 2.53 25.83 -7.51
C PRO A 170 1.48 25.55 -6.43
N VAL A 171 0.26 26.07 -6.61
CA VAL A 171 -0.89 25.78 -5.73
C VAL A 171 -1.22 24.29 -5.73
N THR A 172 -1.19 23.62 -6.88
CA THR A 172 -1.41 22.16 -6.98
C THR A 172 -0.33 21.37 -6.24
N VAL A 173 0.93 21.81 -6.35
CA VAL A 173 2.04 21.18 -5.61
C VAL A 173 1.86 21.37 -4.11
N ALA A 174 1.55 22.59 -3.66
CA ALA A 174 1.28 22.89 -2.25
C ALA A 174 0.10 22.06 -1.72
N PHE A 175 -0.97 21.94 -2.50
CA PHE A 175 -2.13 21.14 -2.16
C PHE A 175 -1.80 19.65 -2.00
N LEU A 176 -1.07 19.06 -2.96
CA LEU A 176 -0.62 17.67 -2.86
C LEU A 176 0.34 17.45 -1.68
N ALA A 177 1.22 18.42 -1.41
CA ALA A 177 2.11 18.38 -0.27
C ALA A 177 1.35 18.42 1.06
N LEU A 178 0.26 19.20 1.15
CA LEU A 178 -0.62 19.21 2.32
C LEU A 178 -1.37 17.89 2.50
N LEU A 179 -1.86 17.27 1.41
CA LEU A 179 -2.48 15.94 1.51
C LEU A 179 -1.47 14.87 1.95
N LEU A 180 -0.23 14.94 1.47
CA LEU A 180 0.85 14.07 1.94
C LEU A 180 1.19 14.35 3.41
N ALA A 181 1.20 15.62 3.82
CA ALA A 181 1.39 16.00 5.22
C ALA A 181 0.29 15.44 6.13
N ALA A 182 -0.98 15.43 5.68
CA ALA A 182 -2.08 14.82 6.44
C ALA A 182 -1.85 13.32 6.63
N LEU A 183 -1.48 12.62 5.54
CA LEU A 183 -1.12 11.20 5.63
C LEU A 183 0.05 10.97 6.61
N ILE A 184 1.11 11.78 6.54
CA ILE A 184 2.28 11.65 7.41
C ILE A 184 1.89 11.95 8.86
N VAL A 185 1.23 13.07 9.16
CA VAL A 185 0.86 13.44 10.52
C VAL A 185 -0.09 12.41 11.14
N GLY A 186 -1.08 11.93 10.38
CA GLY A 186 -2.02 10.90 10.82
C GLY A 186 -1.38 9.54 11.12
N THR A 187 -0.24 9.21 10.49
CA THR A 187 0.37 7.87 10.58
C THR A 187 1.72 7.83 11.30
N LEU A 188 2.42 8.95 11.42
CA LEU A 188 3.75 8.99 12.00
C LEU A 188 3.69 8.68 13.50
N GLY A 189 4.50 7.71 13.91
CA GLY A 189 4.61 7.22 15.29
C GLY A 189 5.68 7.92 16.11
N VAL A 190 5.85 9.25 16.01
CA VAL A 190 6.79 10.00 16.86
C VAL A 190 6.11 10.46 18.16
N ASP A 191 6.87 10.52 19.25
CA ASP A 191 6.38 10.88 20.60
C ASP A 191 5.57 12.19 20.58
N LEU A 192 6.06 13.20 19.85
CA LEU A 192 5.39 14.48 19.66
C LEU A 192 3.91 14.34 19.25
N PHE A 193 3.59 13.36 18.40
CA PHE A 193 2.24 13.11 17.91
C PHE A 193 1.45 12.11 18.77
N GLN A 194 2.13 11.23 19.53
CA GLN A 194 1.48 10.22 20.37
C GLN A 194 1.08 10.75 21.75
N ASP A 195 1.83 11.73 22.27
CA ASP A 195 1.58 12.30 23.58
C ASP A 195 0.27 13.07 23.65
N SER A 196 -0.43 12.92 24.78
CA SER A 196 -1.66 13.64 25.10
C SER A 196 -1.32 14.95 25.79
N TYR A 197 -1.76 16.08 25.23
CA TYR A 197 -1.52 17.41 25.78
C TYR A 197 -2.68 17.92 26.63
N ALA A 198 -3.86 17.33 26.46
CA ALA A 198 -5.03 17.60 27.29
C ALA A 198 -5.87 16.33 27.40
N GLU A 199 -6.42 16.04 28.58
CA GLU A 199 -7.30 14.90 28.80
C GLU A 199 -8.65 15.37 29.29
N ILE A 200 -9.71 14.84 28.69
CA ILE A 200 -11.10 15.16 29.02
C ILE A 200 -11.78 13.87 29.46
N ALA A 201 -12.20 13.81 30.72
CA ALA A 201 -12.99 12.71 31.24
C ALA A 201 -14.47 12.93 30.93
N LEU A 202 -15.05 12.06 30.10
CA LEU A 202 -16.47 12.04 29.78
C LEU A 202 -17.19 11.06 30.71
N PRO A 203 -18.24 11.49 31.44
CA PRO A 203 -19.00 10.63 32.34
C PRO A 203 -19.96 9.72 31.54
N LEU A 204 -19.40 8.74 30.84
CA LEU A 204 -20.11 7.80 29.96
C LEU A 204 -20.24 6.40 30.58
N GLY A 205 -20.64 6.30 31.85
CA GLY A 205 -20.83 5.00 32.52
C GLY A 205 -19.60 4.08 32.49
N ASP A 206 -19.80 2.78 32.72
CA ASP A 206 -18.71 1.80 32.74
C ASP A 206 -18.30 1.36 31.32
N THR A 207 -17.49 2.18 30.66
CA THR A 207 -16.97 1.88 29.32
C THR A 207 -15.94 0.75 29.31
N ALA A 208 -15.35 0.42 30.47
CA ALA A 208 -14.45 -0.73 30.60
C ALA A 208 -15.21 -2.05 30.37
N GLN A 209 -16.46 -2.15 30.84
CA GLN A 209 -17.32 -3.30 30.54
C GLN A 209 -17.61 -3.44 29.03
N TRP A 210 -17.70 -2.31 28.30
CA TRP A 210 -17.96 -2.30 26.86
C TRP A 210 -16.73 -2.81 26.11
N GLN A 211 -15.52 -2.38 26.50
CA GLN A 211 -14.28 -2.92 25.95
C GLN A 211 -14.14 -4.42 26.26
N ALA A 212 -14.45 -4.86 27.48
CA ALA A 212 -14.41 -6.28 27.83
C ALA A 212 -15.40 -7.14 27.02
N ALA A 213 -16.55 -6.58 26.62
CA ALA A 213 -17.48 -7.24 25.71
C ALA A 213 -16.91 -7.34 24.28
N LEU A 214 -16.24 -6.29 23.80
CA LEU A 214 -15.56 -6.29 22.50
C LEU A 214 -14.41 -7.30 22.46
N ASP A 215 -13.62 -7.40 23.53
CA ASP A 215 -12.50 -8.34 23.61
C ASP A 215 -12.98 -9.81 23.56
N ARG A 216 -14.22 -10.10 23.98
CA ARG A 216 -14.84 -11.43 23.83
C ARG A 216 -15.30 -11.71 22.40
N LEU A 217 -15.75 -10.68 21.67
CA LEU A 217 -16.25 -10.78 20.31
C LEU A 217 -15.12 -10.81 19.28
N ALA A 218 -14.09 -9.97 19.48
CA ALA A 218 -12.93 -9.81 18.62
C ALA A 218 -11.66 -9.84 19.49
N PRO A 219 -11.21 -11.03 19.92
CA PRO A 219 -10.05 -11.17 20.78
C PRO A 219 -8.78 -10.65 20.11
N TYR A 220 -7.96 -9.94 20.89
CA TYR A 220 -6.60 -9.54 20.50
C TYR A 220 -5.65 -10.72 20.68
N ASP A 221 -4.96 -11.10 19.61
CA ASP A 221 -3.90 -12.10 19.66
C ASP A 221 -2.77 -11.69 18.71
N ALA A 222 -1.74 -11.07 19.28
CA ALA A 222 -0.56 -10.60 18.56
C ALA A 222 0.19 -11.75 17.86
N SER A 223 0.13 -12.98 18.38
CA SER A 223 0.84 -14.13 17.79
C SER A 223 0.22 -14.60 16.48
N GLN A 224 -1.06 -14.28 16.28
CA GLN A 224 -1.82 -14.55 15.06
C GLN A 224 -2.05 -13.27 14.22
N GLY A 225 -1.39 -12.16 14.59
CA GLY A 225 -1.58 -10.83 14.01
C GLY A 225 -3.04 -10.36 14.03
N GLN A 226 -3.78 -10.70 15.08
CA GLN A 226 -5.14 -10.18 15.29
C GLN A 226 -5.08 -8.89 16.09
N GLU A 227 -5.49 -7.79 15.46
CA GLU A 227 -5.76 -6.53 16.14
C GLU A 227 -7.17 -6.60 16.77
N GLY A 228 -7.27 -6.26 18.06
CA GLY A 228 -8.56 -6.19 18.76
C GLY A 228 -9.36 -4.98 18.31
N VAL A 229 -10.66 -4.96 18.59
CA VAL A 229 -11.51 -3.81 18.26
C VAL A 229 -11.71 -2.96 19.50
N SER A 230 -11.29 -1.69 19.45
CA SER A 230 -11.51 -0.74 20.54
C SER A 230 -12.91 -0.13 20.50
N VAL A 231 -13.37 0.39 21.64
CA VAL A 231 -14.62 1.20 21.71
C VAL A 231 -14.60 2.35 20.70
N GLN A 232 -13.47 3.05 20.58
CA GLN A 232 -13.25 4.07 19.55
C GLN A 232 -13.38 3.48 18.14
N GLY A 233 -12.79 2.30 17.89
CA GLY A 233 -12.87 1.60 16.62
C GLY A 233 -14.30 1.32 16.17
N VAL A 234 -15.20 0.93 17.08
CA VAL A 234 -16.62 0.72 16.76
C VAL A 234 -17.29 2.04 16.33
N ALA A 235 -17.03 3.13 17.06
CA ALA A 235 -17.55 4.45 16.70
C ALA A 235 -17.03 4.90 15.33
N LEU A 236 -15.74 4.67 15.04
CA LEU A 236 -15.11 4.96 13.77
C LEU A 236 -15.68 4.14 12.60
N ILE A 237 -15.99 2.85 12.80
CA ILE A 237 -16.68 2.03 11.79
C ILE A 237 -18.07 2.59 11.51
N GLY A 238 -18.80 3.02 12.55
CA GLY A 238 -20.10 3.68 12.41
C GLY A 238 -20.01 4.97 11.57
N LEU A 239 -19.04 5.82 11.87
CA LEU A 239 -18.75 7.03 11.09
C LEU A 239 -18.39 6.71 9.64
N LEU A 240 -17.59 5.68 9.39
CA LEU A 240 -17.25 5.23 8.04
C LEU A 240 -18.51 4.80 7.26
N GLY A 241 -19.46 4.12 7.91
CA GLY A 241 -20.75 3.79 7.32
C GLY A 241 -21.57 5.03 6.93
N LEU A 242 -21.61 6.04 7.82
CA LEU A 242 -22.27 7.32 7.55
C LEU A 242 -21.59 8.09 6.40
N ILE A 243 -20.25 8.07 6.34
CA ILE A 243 -19.48 8.60 5.21
C ILE A 243 -19.90 7.90 3.93
N GLY A 244 -19.98 6.56 3.92
CA GLY A 244 -20.40 5.81 2.73
C GLY A 244 -21.78 6.22 2.22
N LEU A 245 -22.76 6.38 3.13
CA LEU A 245 -24.12 6.79 2.79
C LEU A 245 -24.18 8.24 2.27
N THR A 246 -23.52 9.17 2.95
CA THR A 246 -23.50 10.59 2.57
C THR A 246 -22.70 10.82 1.29
N ALA A 247 -21.57 10.14 1.12
CA ALA A 247 -20.75 10.19 -0.10
C ALA A 247 -21.48 9.58 -1.30
N TRP A 248 -22.24 8.50 -1.11
CA TRP A 248 -23.05 7.94 -2.20
C TRP A 248 -24.10 8.93 -2.71
N LYS A 249 -24.82 9.62 -1.81
CA LYS A 249 -25.81 10.64 -2.20
C LYS A 249 -25.20 11.97 -2.64
N GLY A 250 -24.01 12.31 -2.16
CA GLY A 250 -23.38 13.61 -2.40
C GLY A 250 -22.38 13.60 -3.56
N LEU A 251 -21.45 12.65 -3.58
CA LEU A 251 -20.30 12.64 -4.49
C LEU A 251 -20.58 11.96 -5.85
N ASN A 252 -21.67 11.20 -5.98
CA ASN A 252 -22.06 10.64 -7.28
C ASN A 252 -22.44 11.72 -8.29
N ASP A 253 -23.16 12.75 -7.82
CA ASP A 253 -23.72 13.81 -8.66
C ASP A 253 -22.93 15.13 -8.49
N ILE A 254 -21.67 15.03 -8.05
CA ILE A 254 -20.82 16.19 -7.72
C ILE A 254 -20.58 17.13 -8.91
N TYR A 255 -20.70 16.62 -10.15
CA TYR A 255 -20.62 17.42 -11.37
C TYR A 255 -21.82 18.35 -11.58
N GLU A 256 -22.98 18.06 -10.98
CA GLU A 256 -24.15 18.95 -11.01
C GLU A 256 -24.00 20.15 -10.06
N GLY A 257 -23.01 20.10 -9.15
CA GLY A 257 -22.76 21.13 -8.15
C GLY A 257 -22.56 20.54 -6.76
N PHE A 258 -22.08 21.37 -5.83
CA PHE A 258 -22.02 20.99 -4.42
C PHE A 258 -23.42 21.05 -3.79
N ASN A 259 -23.90 19.92 -3.28
CA ASN A 259 -25.15 19.82 -2.53
C ASN A 259 -24.88 19.62 -1.02
N GLY A 260 -25.92 19.66 -0.19
CA GLY A 260 -25.80 19.45 1.27
C GLY A 260 -25.17 18.09 1.65
N TRP A 261 -25.41 17.05 0.86
CA TRP A 261 -24.84 15.72 1.07
C TRP A 261 -23.34 15.67 0.78
N SER A 262 -22.86 16.40 -0.23
CA SER A 262 -21.42 16.50 -0.55
C SER A 262 -20.65 17.19 0.56
N TRP A 263 -21.19 18.29 1.11
CA TRP A 263 -20.62 18.96 2.28
C TRP A 263 -20.68 18.09 3.54
N ALA A 264 -21.79 17.39 3.77
CA ALA A 264 -21.90 16.44 4.87
C ALA A 264 -20.84 15.32 4.76
N ALA A 265 -20.63 14.76 3.57
CA ALA A 265 -19.63 13.73 3.34
C ALA A 265 -18.21 14.22 3.63
N VAL A 266 -17.79 15.37 3.06
CA VAL A 266 -16.45 15.95 3.29
C VAL A 266 -16.25 16.32 4.76
N THR A 267 -17.28 16.86 5.41
CA THR A 267 -17.24 17.22 6.84
C THR A 267 -17.12 15.98 7.71
N LEU A 268 -17.90 14.93 7.43
CA LEU A 268 -17.81 13.66 8.16
C LEU A 268 -16.45 13.01 7.97
N ILE A 269 -15.87 13.06 6.78
CA ILE A 269 -14.51 12.56 6.52
C ILE A 269 -13.50 13.30 7.40
N ALA A 270 -13.49 14.64 7.37
CA ALA A 270 -12.58 15.44 8.18
C ALA A 270 -12.78 15.16 9.69
N LEU A 271 -14.03 15.14 10.14
CA LEU A 271 -14.36 14.83 11.53
C LEU A 271 -13.90 13.42 11.93
N THR A 272 -14.04 12.44 11.05
CA THR A 272 -13.64 11.06 11.34
C THR A 272 -12.13 10.93 11.44
N LEU A 273 -11.35 11.63 10.60
CA LEU A 273 -9.88 11.70 10.73
C LEU A 273 -9.47 12.33 12.07
N LEU A 274 -10.15 13.40 12.49
CA LEU A 274 -9.90 14.03 13.79
C LEU A 274 -10.26 13.11 14.95
N VAL A 275 -11.41 12.44 14.91
CA VAL A 275 -11.81 11.47 15.94
C VAL A 275 -10.84 10.29 15.99
N ALA A 276 -10.32 9.85 14.84
CA ALA A 276 -9.31 8.79 14.77
C ALA A 276 -7.94 9.23 15.31
N ALA A 277 -7.62 10.53 15.26
CA ALA A 277 -6.39 11.08 15.81
C ALA A 277 -6.41 11.23 17.34
N LEU A 278 -7.59 11.23 17.98
CA LEU A 278 -7.72 11.27 19.44
C LEU A 278 -7.27 9.96 20.10
N ARG A 279 -6.79 10.05 21.34
CA ARG A 279 -6.50 8.88 22.17
C ARG A 279 -7.69 8.62 23.09
N VAL A 280 -8.37 7.51 22.91
CA VAL A 280 -9.53 7.16 23.74
C VAL A 280 -9.18 5.98 24.64
N THR A 281 -9.23 6.17 25.95
CA THR A 281 -8.96 5.13 26.94
C THR A 281 -10.23 4.84 27.77
N PRO A 282 -10.81 3.64 27.65
CA PRO A 282 -11.93 3.20 28.48
C PRO A 282 -11.54 3.14 29.96
N GLN A 283 -12.40 3.63 30.85
CA GLN A 283 -12.23 3.58 32.30
C GLN A 283 -13.51 3.08 32.99
N THR A 284 -13.41 2.70 34.26
CA THR A 284 -14.54 2.16 35.04
C THR A 284 -15.61 3.19 35.37
N GLU A 285 -15.26 4.48 35.44
CA GLU A 285 -16.18 5.58 35.78
C GLU A 285 -16.46 6.53 34.59
N GLY A 286 -15.98 6.19 33.40
CA GLY A 286 -16.20 7.01 32.21
C GLY A 286 -15.24 6.70 31.07
N LEU A 287 -15.10 7.66 30.16
CA LEU A 287 -14.23 7.56 28.99
C LEU A 287 -13.27 8.74 28.99
N THR A 288 -11.97 8.49 29.03
CA THR A 288 -10.98 9.58 28.93
C THR A 288 -10.57 9.76 27.49
N VAL A 289 -10.74 10.99 26.99
CA VAL A 289 -10.38 11.40 25.65
C VAL A 289 -9.18 12.34 25.73
N GLY A 290 -8.04 11.84 25.28
CA GLY A 290 -6.78 12.58 25.16
C GLY A 290 -6.69 13.30 23.81
N VAL A 291 -6.45 14.62 23.88
CA VAL A 291 -6.09 15.45 22.73
C VAL A 291 -4.60 15.26 22.48
N THR A 292 -4.29 14.46 21.47
CA THR A 292 -2.91 14.13 21.10
C THR A 292 -2.28 15.22 20.25
N GLY A 293 -0.94 15.22 20.15
CA GLY A 293 -0.25 16.04 19.15
C GLY A 293 -0.70 15.72 17.72
N ARG A 294 -1.03 14.44 17.44
CA ARG A 294 -1.61 14.00 16.16
C ARG A 294 -2.91 14.72 15.86
N PHE A 295 -3.83 14.82 16.82
CA PHE A 295 -5.09 15.54 16.63
C PHE A 295 -4.86 17.01 16.25
N ILE A 296 -3.95 17.69 16.95
CA ILE A 296 -3.64 19.10 16.70
C ILE A 296 -3.02 19.26 15.31
N GLY A 297 -2.02 18.43 14.99
CA GLY A 297 -1.36 18.45 13.69
C GLY A 297 -2.35 18.18 12.55
N GLU A 298 -3.18 17.16 12.68
CA GLU A 298 -4.18 16.77 11.68
C GLU A 298 -5.23 17.88 11.49
N ALA A 299 -5.69 18.51 12.57
CA ALA A 299 -6.61 19.65 12.50
C ALA A 299 -6.02 20.84 11.74
N VAL A 300 -4.75 21.18 12.01
CA VAL A 300 -4.04 22.26 11.31
C VAL A 300 -3.89 21.93 9.83
N VAL A 301 -3.47 20.70 9.50
CA VAL A 301 -3.27 20.30 8.11
C VAL A 301 -4.60 20.24 7.35
N LEU A 302 -5.65 19.64 7.92
CA LEU A 302 -6.97 19.57 7.29
C LEU A 302 -7.58 20.97 7.07
N ALA A 303 -7.40 21.89 8.03
CA ALA A 303 -7.79 23.29 7.85
C ALA A 303 -7.01 23.95 6.71
N ALA A 304 -5.70 23.70 6.60
CA ALA A 304 -4.88 24.20 5.50
C ALA A 304 -5.28 23.60 4.14
N VAL A 305 -5.58 22.30 4.08
CA VAL A 305 -6.11 21.62 2.88
C VAL A 305 -7.42 22.26 2.45
N ALA A 306 -8.37 22.44 3.38
CA ALA A 306 -9.66 23.07 3.09
C ALA A 306 -9.49 24.52 2.61
N TRP A 307 -8.57 25.28 3.23
CA TRP A 307 -8.27 26.65 2.84
C TRP A 307 -7.66 26.75 1.44
N VAL A 308 -6.67 25.91 1.13
CA VAL A 308 -6.05 25.87 -0.21
C VAL A 308 -7.03 25.36 -1.27
N ALA A 309 -7.87 24.36 -0.95
CA ALA A 309 -8.91 23.91 -1.87
C ALA A 309 -9.90 25.03 -2.20
N TRP A 310 -10.35 25.79 -1.19
CA TRP A 310 -11.35 26.82 -1.38
C TRP A 310 -10.82 28.10 -2.04
N LYS A 311 -9.59 28.53 -1.68
CA LYS A 311 -9.00 29.77 -2.21
C LYS A 311 -8.10 29.57 -3.42
N GLY A 312 -7.48 28.40 -3.54
CA GLY A 312 -6.43 28.13 -4.50
C GLY A 312 -6.86 27.30 -5.71
N LEU A 313 -7.91 26.48 -5.59
CA LEU A 313 -8.41 25.64 -6.68
C LEU A 313 -9.74 26.16 -7.22
N GLU A 314 -9.97 25.93 -8.50
CA GLU A 314 -11.25 26.26 -9.14
C GLU A 314 -12.31 25.24 -8.75
N ALA A 315 -13.59 25.64 -8.70
CA ALA A 315 -14.68 24.75 -8.26
C ALA A 315 -14.73 23.44 -9.06
N HIS A 316 -14.53 23.52 -10.39
CA HIS A 316 -14.50 22.34 -11.26
C HIS A 316 -13.35 21.38 -10.91
N GLN A 317 -12.19 21.91 -10.52
CA GLN A 317 -11.03 21.10 -10.13
C GLN A 317 -11.29 20.36 -8.82
N VAL A 318 -11.96 21.01 -7.87
CA VAL A 318 -12.38 20.38 -6.60
C VAL A 318 -13.45 19.32 -6.87
N GLN A 319 -14.40 19.57 -7.77
CA GLN A 319 -15.41 18.57 -8.17
C GLN A 319 -14.78 17.34 -8.82
N GLU A 320 -13.90 17.53 -9.81
CA GLU A 320 -13.18 16.44 -10.48
C GLU A 320 -12.32 15.66 -9.48
N TRP A 321 -11.66 16.36 -8.56
CA TRP A 321 -10.88 15.75 -7.49
C TRP A 321 -11.71 14.83 -6.59
N LEU A 322 -12.82 15.34 -6.06
CA LEU A 322 -13.69 14.57 -5.18
C LEU A 322 -14.37 13.42 -5.91
N TRP A 323 -14.72 13.60 -7.19
CA TRP A 323 -15.27 12.54 -8.01
C TRP A 323 -14.24 11.43 -8.27
N GLU A 324 -13.02 11.77 -8.65
CA GLU A 324 -11.95 10.80 -8.89
C GLU A 324 -11.62 10.02 -7.61
N MET A 325 -11.57 10.71 -6.47
CA MET A 325 -11.45 10.08 -5.14
C MET A 325 -12.59 9.08 -4.90
N TRP A 326 -13.85 9.50 -5.07
CA TRP A 326 -15.03 8.64 -4.88
C TRP A 326 -15.06 7.45 -5.86
N ARG A 327 -14.61 7.66 -7.10
CA ARG A 327 -14.47 6.59 -8.09
C ARG A 327 -13.46 5.55 -7.62
N PHE A 328 -12.31 5.95 -7.09
CA PHE A 328 -11.34 5.01 -6.52
C PHE A 328 -11.91 4.26 -5.32
N VAL A 329 -12.64 4.93 -4.42
CA VAL A 329 -13.34 4.27 -3.31
C VAL A 329 -14.29 3.19 -3.83
N LYS A 330 -15.20 3.52 -4.77
CA LYS A 330 -16.13 2.53 -5.37
C LYS A 330 -15.40 1.37 -6.07
N GLN A 331 -14.21 1.62 -6.63
CA GLN A 331 -13.45 0.63 -7.37
C GLN A 331 -12.66 -0.31 -6.46
N ILE A 332 -12.03 0.21 -5.41
CA ILE A 332 -11.01 -0.46 -4.61
C ILE A 332 -11.58 -0.95 -3.27
N PHE A 333 -12.39 -0.14 -2.59
CA PHE A 333 -12.86 -0.44 -1.23
C PHE A 333 -13.66 -1.76 -1.12
N PRO A 334 -14.61 -2.10 -2.03
CA PRO A 334 -15.33 -3.37 -1.94
C PRO A 334 -14.42 -4.59 -2.11
N LEU A 335 -13.44 -4.51 -3.02
CA LEU A 335 -12.46 -5.56 -3.24
C LEU A 335 -11.58 -5.75 -2.00
N LEU A 336 -11.22 -4.63 -1.37
CA LEU A 336 -10.42 -4.62 -0.17
C LEU A 336 -11.17 -5.26 1.00
N VAL A 337 -12.43 -4.91 1.24
CA VAL A 337 -13.28 -5.50 2.30
C VAL A 337 -13.36 -7.02 2.16
N VAL A 338 -13.69 -7.52 0.96
CA VAL A 338 -13.75 -8.96 0.68
C VAL A 338 -12.39 -9.61 0.89
N GLY A 339 -11.34 -8.96 0.41
CA GLY A 339 -9.99 -9.44 0.49
C GLY A 339 -9.45 -9.56 1.92
N VAL A 340 -9.64 -8.53 2.76
CA VAL A 340 -9.22 -8.54 4.17
C VAL A 340 -10.00 -9.58 4.96
N PHE A 341 -11.31 -9.68 4.73
CA PHE A 341 -12.15 -10.70 5.34
C PHE A 341 -11.66 -12.12 4.99
N ALA A 342 -11.42 -12.39 3.70
CA ALA A 342 -10.94 -13.69 3.23
C ALA A 342 -9.55 -14.04 3.80
N ALA A 343 -8.61 -13.10 3.82
CA ALA A 343 -7.30 -13.31 4.44
C ALA A 343 -7.43 -13.59 5.95
N GLY A 344 -8.29 -12.85 6.66
CA GLY A 344 -8.60 -13.09 8.07
C GLY A 344 -9.25 -14.44 8.34
N MET A 345 -9.99 -15.03 7.39
CA MET A 345 -10.47 -16.41 7.49
C MET A 345 -9.33 -17.41 7.32
N VAL A 346 -8.50 -17.21 6.30
CA VAL A 346 -7.41 -18.14 5.93
C VAL A 346 -6.32 -18.19 6.99
N ARG A 347 -6.08 -17.12 7.75
CA ARG A 347 -5.02 -17.08 8.79
C ARG A 347 -5.16 -18.19 9.85
N VAL A 348 -6.38 -18.63 10.14
CA VAL A 348 -6.65 -19.73 11.11
C VAL A 348 -6.16 -21.09 10.60
N LEU A 349 -5.91 -21.22 9.29
CA LEU A 349 -5.47 -22.45 8.66
C LEU A 349 -3.95 -22.71 8.80
N ILE A 350 -3.15 -21.70 9.14
CA ILE A 350 -1.68 -21.76 9.06
C ILE A 350 -1.05 -21.68 10.47
N PRO A 351 -0.62 -22.82 11.06
CA PRO A 351 0.03 -22.82 12.37
C PRO A 351 1.46 -22.24 12.29
N PRO A 352 1.89 -21.40 13.25
CA PRO A 352 3.25 -20.87 13.31
C PRO A 352 4.33 -21.98 13.35
N VAL A 353 4.01 -23.12 13.97
CA VAL A 353 4.91 -24.28 14.14
C VAL A 353 5.29 -24.94 12.81
N LEU A 354 4.39 -24.86 11.80
CA LEU A 354 4.68 -25.43 10.48
C LEU A 354 5.80 -24.66 9.77
N ILE A 355 6.02 -23.41 10.13
CA ILE A 355 7.01 -22.52 9.52
C ILE A 355 8.42 -22.84 10.04
N GLU A 356 8.57 -23.16 11.33
CA GLU A 356 9.87 -23.57 11.91
C GLU A 356 10.40 -24.83 11.22
N ALA A 357 9.56 -25.86 11.06
CA ALA A 357 9.96 -27.14 10.50
C ALA A 357 10.39 -27.06 9.01
N ILE A 358 9.94 -26.03 8.28
CA ILE A 358 10.16 -25.95 6.82
C ILE A 358 11.06 -24.75 6.43
N ALA A 359 11.12 -23.70 7.24
CA ALA A 359 11.87 -22.48 6.94
C ALA A 359 13.11 -22.24 7.85
N GLY A 360 13.51 -23.22 8.66
CA GLY A 360 14.70 -23.14 9.51
C GLY A 360 16.06 -23.15 8.79
N GLN A 361 16.08 -23.32 7.46
CA GLN A 361 17.30 -23.34 6.65
C GLN A 361 17.21 -22.40 5.45
N ASN A 362 18.36 -21.97 4.93
CA ASN A 362 18.44 -21.19 3.71
C ASN A 362 18.31 -22.04 2.44
N THR A 363 17.08 -22.38 2.06
CA THR A 363 16.82 -23.15 0.82
C THR A 363 15.80 -22.45 -0.07
N VAL A 364 15.74 -22.87 -1.34
CA VAL A 364 14.77 -22.35 -2.31
C VAL A 364 13.35 -22.62 -1.82
N TRP A 365 13.11 -23.82 -1.29
CA TRP A 365 11.82 -24.22 -0.74
C TRP A 365 11.43 -23.41 0.50
N ALA A 366 12.36 -23.23 1.43
CA ALA A 366 12.14 -22.40 2.61
C ALA A 366 11.78 -20.96 2.22
N SER A 367 12.52 -20.37 1.28
CA SER A 367 12.26 -19.00 0.80
C SER A 367 10.93 -18.90 0.05
N LEU A 368 10.60 -19.87 -0.79
CA LEU A 368 9.33 -19.91 -1.51
C LEU A 368 8.14 -20.05 -0.55
N ILE A 369 8.30 -20.82 0.54
CA ILE A 369 7.28 -20.95 1.57
C ILE A 369 7.12 -19.64 2.34
N GLY A 370 8.22 -18.92 2.62
CA GLY A 370 8.16 -17.56 3.17
C GLY A 370 7.35 -16.61 2.26
N VAL A 371 7.58 -16.67 0.95
CA VAL A 371 6.80 -15.89 -0.04
C VAL A 371 5.32 -16.29 -0.03
N LEU A 372 5.01 -17.59 -0.12
CA LEU A 372 3.64 -18.09 -0.09
C LEU A 372 2.93 -17.70 1.20
N PHE A 373 3.63 -17.75 2.32
CA PHE A 373 3.10 -17.30 3.59
C PHE A 373 2.70 -15.82 3.52
N GLY A 374 3.57 -14.94 3.02
CA GLY A 374 3.25 -13.52 2.82
C GLY A 374 2.04 -13.27 1.90
N VAL A 375 1.89 -14.06 0.83
CA VAL A 375 0.73 -13.98 -0.08
C VAL A 375 -0.61 -14.14 0.65
N PHE A 376 -0.68 -15.07 1.60
CA PHE A 376 -1.92 -15.42 2.31
C PHE A 376 -2.10 -14.67 3.63
N MET A 377 -1.01 -14.37 4.31
CA MET A 377 -0.98 -13.84 5.67
C MET A 377 -0.71 -12.34 5.66
N TYR A 378 -1.44 -11.61 4.82
CA TYR A 378 -1.28 -10.16 4.69
C TYR A 378 -1.24 -9.47 6.06
N PHE A 379 -0.09 -8.91 6.43
CA PHE A 379 0.03 -8.13 7.65
C PHE A 379 0.21 -6.64 7.34
N PRO A 380 -0.43 -5.76 8.12
CA PRO A 380 -0.08 -4.34 8.09
C PRO A 380 1.41 -4.16 8.40
N THR A 381 2.02 -3.14 7.80
CA THR A 381 3.47 -2.89 7.88
C THR A 381 4.01 -2.80 9.33
N LEU A 382 3.18 -2.35 10.28
CA LEU A 382 3.56 -2.27 11.70
C LEU A 382 3.51 -3.62 12.44
N VAL A 383 2.74 -4.59 11.93
CA VAL A 383 2.54 -5.92 12.48
C VAL A 383 3.41 -6.97 11.77
N GLU A 384 3.83 -6.69 10.55
CA GLU A 384 4.76 -7.54 9.78
C GLU A 384 6.08 -7.79 10.53
N VAL A 385 6.70 -6.73 11.06
CA VAL A 385 8.04 -6.83 11.70
C VAL A 385 8.02 -7.58 13.05
N PRO A 386 7.06 -7.38 13.97
CA PRO A 386 6.97 -8.16 15.20
C PRO A 386 6.72 -9.64 14.93
N ILE A 387 5.88 -9.95 13.93
CA ILE A 387 5.62 -11.33 13.49
C ILE A 387 6.89 -11.96 12.89
N ALA A 388 7.59 -11.22 12.03
CA ALA A 388 8.89 -11.61 11.51
C ALA A 388 9.89 -11.90 12.64
N ASN A 389 9.95 -11.04 13.66
CA ASN A 389 10.81 -11.25 14.83
C ASN A 389 10.39 -12.46 15.67
N MET A 390 9.09 -12.71 15.80
CA MET A 390 8.57 -13.92 16.44
C MET A 390 9.04 -15.18 15.71
N PHE A 391 8.93 -15.23 14.37
CA PHE A 391 9.40 -16.37 13.58
C PHE A 391 10.90 -16.59 13.69
N LEU A 392 11.68 -15.51 13.76
CA LEU A 392 13.11 -15.62 14.08
C LEU A 392 13.35 -16.24 15.45
N GLY A 393 12.60 -15.82 16.47
CA GLY A 393 12.66 -16.40 17.81
C GLY A 393 12.26 -17.88 17.85
N LEU A 394 11.37 -18.29 16.95
CA LEU A 394 10.97 -19.68 16.72
C LEU A 394 11.92 -20.44 15.77
N GLY A 395 13.07 -19.88 15.40
CA GLY A 395 14.11 -20.59 14.63
C GLY A 395 13.99 -20.50 13.10
N MET A 396 13.12 -19.63 12.55
CA MET A 396 13.12 -19.38 11.11
C MET A 396 14.43 -18.75 10.64
N HIS A 397 14.94 -19.18 9.48
CA HIS A 397 16.18 -18.64 8.94
C HIS A 397 16.00 -17.20 8.42
N ARG A 398 17.02 -16.35 8.57
CA ARG A 398 17.01 -14.93 8.17
C ARG A 398 16.78 -14.73 6.66
N GLY A 399 17.17 -15.69 5.83
CA GLY A 399 16.95 -15.70 4.37
C GLY A 399 15.46 -15.79 3.99
N PRO A 400 14.77 -16.92 4.29
CA PRO A 400 13.32 -17.06 4.14
C PRO A 400 12.51 -15.93 4.78
N LEU A 401 12.98 -15.39 5.91
CA LEU A 401 12.38 -14.21 6.53
C LEU A 401 12.40 -12.98 5.62
N LEU A 402 13.54 -12.68 4.98
CA LEU A 402 13.61 -11.55 4.04
C LEU A 402 12.71 -11.80 2.82
N ALA A 403 12.64 -13.03 2.31
CA ALA A 403 11.74 -13.37 1.22
C ALA A 403 10.27 -13.10 1.58
N TYR A 404 9.88 -13.47 2.80
CA TYR A 404 8.58 -13.15 3.39
C TYR A 404 8.36 -11.62 3.48
N LEU A 405 9.30 -10.87 4.08
CA LEU A 405 9.22 -9.42 4.27
C LEU A 405 9.16 -8.60 2.97
N MET A 406 9.64 -9.17 1.86
CA MET A 406 9.52 -8.55 0.54
C MET A 406 8.18 -8.91 -0.11
N ALA A 407 7.74 -10.17 -0.01
CA ALA A 407 6.53 -10.63 -0.68
C ALA A 407 5.21 -10.20 -0.02
N ASP A 408 5.14 -10.16 1.31
CA ASP A 408 3.91 -9.88 2.08
C ASP A 408 3.16 -8.63 1.59
N PRO A 409 3.78 -7.43 1.56
CA PRO A 409 3.06 -6.24 1.16
C PRO A 409 2.75 -6.17 -0.35
N GLU A 410 3.36 -7.01 -1.19
CA GLU A 410 3.27 -6.91 -2.65
C GLU A 410 2.34 -7.97 -3.27
N LEU A 411 2.27 -9.15 -2.65
CA LEU A 411 1.57 -10.31 -3.19
C LEU A 411 0.36 -10.75 -2.37
N SER A 412 -0.09 -9.91 -1.46
CA SER A 412 -1.35 -10.15 -0.78
C SER A 412 -2.50 -10.36 -1.78
N ILE A 413 -3.43 -11.29 -1.49
CA ILE A 413 -4.58 -11.59 -2.35
C ILE A 413 -5.31 -10.30 -2.78
N GLN A 414 -5.40 -9.34 -1.86
CA GLN A 414 -6.04 -8.04 -2.09
C GLN A 414 -5.26 -7.23 -3.13
N SER A 415 -3.93 -7.15 -2.99
CA SER A 415 -3.06 -6.46 -3.93
C SER A 415 -3.11 -7.08 -5.32
N ILE A 416 -3.15 -8.42 -5.41
CA ILE A 416 -3.30 -9.14 -6.67
C ILE A 416 -4.63 -8.78 -7.35
N LEU A 417 -5.74 -8.82 -6.61
CA LEU A 417 -7.08 -8.55 -7.14
C LEU A 417 -7.21 -7.10 -7.65
N ILE A 418 -6.69 -6.14 -6.89
CA ILE A 418 -6.73 -4.71 -7.26
C ILE A 418 -5.81 -4.45 -8.46
N THR A 419 -4.58 -5.00 -8.46
CA THR A 419 -3.64 -4.88 -9.58
C THR A 419 -4.23 -5.46 -10.86
N ALA A 420 -4.87 -6.63 -10.78
CA ALA A 420 -5.55 -7.27 -11.90
C ALA A 420 -6.67 -6.38 -12.49
N LYS A 421 -7.36 -5.60 -11.66
CA LYS A 421 -8.39 -4.64 -12.10
C LYS A 421 -7.80 -3.40 -12.78
N ILE A 422 -6.55 -3.04 -12.47
CA ILE A 422 -5.89 -1.83 -13.02
C ILE A 422 -5.16 -2.14 -14.34
N ILE A 423 -4.31 -3.17 -14.38
CA ILE A 423 -3.47 -3.50 -15.54
C ILE A 423 -3.95 -4.73 -16.32
N GLY A 424 -4.99 -5.41 -15.85
CA GLY A 424 -5.51 -6.65 -16.44
C GLY A 424 -4.94 -7.92 -15.77
N THR A 425 -5.76 -8.97 -15.73
CA THR A 425 -5.47 -10.24 -15.03
C THR A 425 -4.18 -10.92 -15.53
N ARG A 426 -3.94 -10.92 -16.84
CA ARG A 426 -2.75 -11.54 -17.43
C ARG A 426 -1.46 -10.86 -16.97
N LYS A 427 -1.41 -9.52 -17.00
CA LYS A 427 -0.25 -8.74 -16.56
C LYS A 427 -0.03 -8.89 -15.06
N ALA A 428 -1.11 -8.91 -14.27
CA ALA A 428 -1.03 -9.09 -12.82
C ALA A 428 -0.45 -10.46 -12.43
N TRP A 429 -0.85 -11.57 -13.07
CA TRP A 429 -0.26 -12.88 -12.78
C TRP A 429 1.22 -12.99 -13.18
N VAL A 430 1.62 -12.33 -14.28
CA VAL A 430 3.04 -12.25 -14.64
C VAL A 430 3.82 -11.42 -13.62
N TYR A 431 3.25 -10.31 -13.15
CA TYR A 431 3.83 -9.54 -12.04
C TYR A 431 4.00 -10.41 -10.78
N VAL A 432 2.96 -11.14 -10.36
CA VAL A 432 3.01 -12.06 -9.22
C VAL A 432 4.10 -13.11 -9.35
N ALA A 433 4.27 -13.69 -10.54
CA ALA A 433 5.32 -14.67 -10.79
C ALA A 433 6.72 -14.06 -10.65
N TRP A 434 6.92 -12.84 -11.16
CA TRP A 434 8.20 -12.14 -11.05
C TRP A 434 8.52 -11.75 -9.61
N VAL A 435 7.57 -11.15 -8.89
CA VAL A 435 7.77 -10.83 -7.48
C VAL A 435 8.08 -12.08 -6.67
N THR A 436 7.33 -13.18 -6.86
CA THR A 436 7.59 -14.46 -6.20
C THR A 436 9.03 -14.92 -6.42
N LEU A 437 9.49 -14.87 -7.68
CA LEU A 437 10.85 -15.26 -8.04
C LEU A 437 11.90 -14.35 -7.39
N PHE A 438 11.75 -13.03 -7.52
CA PHE A 438 12.73 -12.07 -7.02
C PHE A 438 12.77 -11.99 -5.49
N SER A 439 11.64 -12.12 -4.79
CA SER A 439 11.61 -12.21 -3.33
C SER A 439 12.25 -13.51 -2.84
N THR A 440 12.04 -14.63 -3.54
CA THR A 440 12.75 -15.90 -3.27
C THR A 440 14.26 -15.74 -3.47
N LEU A 441 14.68 -15.11 -4.57
CA LEU A 441 16.10 -14.83 -4.84
C LEU A 441 16.70 -13.88 -3.80
N ALA A 442 15.96 -12.88 -3.35
CA ALA A 442 16.39 -11.96 -2.29
C ALA A 442 16.68 -12.72 -1.00
N GLY A 443 15.75 -13.59 -0.57
CA GLY A 443 15.93 -14.41 0.61
C GLY A 443 17.13 -15.35 0.50
N LEU A 444 17.34 -15.98 -0.67
CA LEU A 444 18.48 -16.85 -0.90
C LEU A 444 19.82 -16.12 -0.87
N LEU A 445 19.92 -14.97 -1.54
CA LEU A 445 21.15 -14.16 -1.60
C LEU A 445 21.50 -13.60 -0.21
N TYR A 446 20.51 -13.08 0.50
CA TYR A 446 20.69 -12.57 1.85
C TYR A 446 21.00 -13.70 2.84
N GLY A 447 20.29 -14.82 2.75
CA GLY A 447 20.58 -15.99 3.56
C GLY A 447 22.01 -16.50 3.32
N ALA A 448 22.46 -16.55 2.07
CA ALA A 448 23.81 -17.03 1.74
C ALA A 448 24.89 -16.11 2.33
N TRP A 449 24.62 -14.80 2.38
CA TRP A 449 25.48 -13.83 3.06
C TRP A 449 25.57 -14.10 4.56
N VAL A 450 24.42 -14.30 5.21
CA VAL A 450 24.34 -14.64 6.64
C VAL A 450 25.05 -15.95 6.94
N ASP A 451 24.97 -16.93 6.04
CA ASP A 451 25.65 -18.24 6.13
C ASP A 451 27.18 -18.16 5.92
N GLY A 452 27.74 -16.97 5.69
CA GLY A 452 29.18 -16.73 5.56
C GLY A 452 29.72 -16.69 4.12
N THR A 453 28.84 -16.66 3.11
CA THR A 453 29.28 -16.43 1.72
C THR A 453 29.84 -15.02 1.58
N ALA A 454 30.99 -14.90 0.93
CA ALA A 454 31.65 -13.60 0.76
C ALA A 454 30.80 -12.62 -0.07
N LEU A 455 30.73 -11.36 0.37
CA LEU A 455 29.94 -10.29 -0.29
C LEU A 455 30.28 -10.10 -1.78
N TRP A 456 31.54 -10.32 -2.17
CA TRP A 456 31.94 -10.19 -3.58
C TRP A 456 31.34 -11.30 -4.46
N LEU A 457 31.15 -12.51 -3.92
CA LEU A 457 30.47 -13.59 -4.65
C LEU A 457 29.00 -13.26 -4.82
N ILE A 458 28.35 -12.73 -3.80
CA ILE A 458 26.95 -12.28 -3.86
C ILE A 458 26.79 -11.14 -4.86
N ALA A 459 27.70 -10.15 -4.84
CA ALA A 459 27.73 -9.09 -5.83
C ALA A 459 27.94 -9.65 -7.24
N LEU A 460 28.80 -10.66 -7.40
CA LEU A 460 29.01 -11.33 -8.68
C LEU A 460 27.77 -12.10 -9.14
N TYR A 461 27.07 -12.81 -8.26
CA TYR A 461 25.79 -13.46 -8.57
C TYR A 461 24.71 -12.44 -8.95
N LEU A 462 24.62 -11.31 -8.23
CA LEU A 462 23.70 -10.21 -8.57
C LEU A 462 24.03 -9.61 -9.94
N ILE A 463 25.30 -9.31 -10.21
CA ILE A 463 25.75 -8.78 -11.51
C ILE A 463 25.50 -9.80 -12.61
N ALA A 464 25.77 -11.08 -12.37
CA ALA A 464 25.53 -12.16 -13.33
C ALA A 464 24.02 -12.32 -13.61
N LEU A 465 23.17 -12.28 -12.59
CA LEU A 465 21.72 -12.33 -12.72
C LEU A 465 21.20 -11.11 -13.50
N ILE A 466 21.64 -9.90 -13.13
CA ILE A 466 21.31 -8.66 -13.85
C ILE A 466 21.78 -8.74 -15.30
N GLY A 467 22.99 -9.26 -15.54
CA GLY A 467 23.55 -9.47 -16.88
C GLY A 467 22.79 -10.50 -17.70
N LEU A 468 22.37 -11.62 -17.10
CA LEU A 468 21.53 -12.65 -17.73
C LEU A 468 20.15 -12.10 -18.07
N LEU A 469 19.53 -11.36 -17.15
CA LEU A 469 18.26 -10.69 -17.37
C LEU A 469 18.42 -9.66 -18.48
N ALA A 470 19.40 -8.75 -18.41
CA ALA A 470 19.66 -7.74 -19.43
C ALA A 470 19.96 -8.36 -20.81
N GLY A 471 20.73 -9.44 -20.85
CA GLY A 471 21.05 -10.19 -22.07
C GLY A 471 19.84 -10.92 -22.66
N GLY A 472 19.05 -11.60 -21.83
CA GLY A 472 17.80 -12.24 -22.23
C GLY A 472 16.77 -11.23 -22.73
N LEU A 473 16.65 -10.10 -22.04
CA LEU A 473 15.83 -8.96 -22.43
C LEU A 473 16.28 -8.33 -23.75
N TRP A 474 17.59 -8.21 -23.97
CA TRP A 474 18.15 -7.71 -25.23
C TRP A 474 17.87 -8.68 -26.40
N LEU A 475 18.05 -9.99 -26.18
CA LEU A 475 17.74 -11.04 -27.17
C LEU A 475 16.25 -11.06 -27.55
N LEU A 476 15.36 -10.98 -26.57
CA LEU A 476 13.91 -10.90 -26.79
C LEU A 476 13.52 -9.61 -27.53
N GLY A 477 14.11 -8.47 -27.12
CA GLY A 477 13.92 -7.19 -27.80
C GLY A 477 14.36 -7.22 -29.27
N ARG A 478 15.48 -7.89 -29.57
CA ARG A 478 16.00 -8.05 -30.93
C ARG A 478 15.15 -8.97 -31.80
N ARG A 479 14.61 -10.06 -31.23
CA ARG A 479 13.66 -10.95 -31.94
C ARG A 479 12.33 -10.26 -32.20
N GLY A 480 11.81 -9.51 -31.23
CA GLY A 480 10.58 -8.73 -31.38
C GLY A 480 10.72 -7.59 -32.41
N GLY A 481 11.87 -6.93 -32.49
CA GLY A 481 12.17 -5.93 -33.52
C GLY A 481 12.22 -6.54 -34.93
N ARG A 482 12.83 -7.72 -35.09
CA ARG A 482 12.87 -8.43 -36.37
C ARG A 482 11.48 -8.89 -36.85
N ALA A 483 10.62 -9.35 -35.93
CA ALA A 483 9.26 -9.77 -36.29
C ALA A 483 8.36 -8.60 -36.73
N VAL A 484 8.56 -7.40 -36.16
CA VAL A 484 7.85 -6.17 -36.59
C VAL A 484 8.35 -5.70 -37.95
N ALA A 485 9.67 -5.68 -38.16
CA ALA A 485 10.25 -5.32 -39.45
C ALA A 485 9.78 -6.26 -40.59
N LEU A 486 9.63 -7.55 -40.31
CA LEU A 486 9.12 -8.53 -41.28
C LEU A 486 7.61 -8.36 -41.58
N ALA A 487 6.81 -7.94 -40.60
CA ALA A 487 5.39 -7.67 -40.77
C ALA A 487 5.14 -6.39 -41.57
N GLU A 488 5.95 -5.35 -41.37
CA GLU A 488 5.89 -4.10 -42.15
C GLU A 488 6.30 -4.33 -43.61
N THR A 489 7.29 -5.18 -43.89
CA THR A 489 7.68 -5.54 -45.27
C THR A 489 6.69 -6.46 -45.99
N SER A 490 5.80 -7.15 -45.28
CA SER A 490 4.75 -8.00 -45.86
C SER A 490 3.47 -7.23 -46.19
N SER A 491 3.40 -5.95 -45.84
CA SER A 491 2.21 -5.10 -45.99
C SER A 491 2.33 -4.12 -47.19
N TYR A 492 3.37 -4.28 -48.02
CA TYR A 492 3.62 -3.51 -49.23
C TYR A 492 3.51 -4.37 -50.49
#